data_AF-A0A7Y0SHY5-F1
#
_entry.id   AF-A0A7Y0SHY5-F1
#
_cell.length_a   1.000
_cell.length_b   1.000
_cell.length_c   1.000
_cell.angle_alpha   90.00
_cell.angle_beta   90.00
_cell.angle_gamma   90.00
#
_symmetry.space_group_name_H-M   'P 1'
#
loop_
_entity.id
_entity.type
_entity.pdbx_description
1 polymer ?
#
loop_
_entity_poly.entity_id
_entity_poly.type
_entity_poly.pdbx_seq_one_letter_code
_entity_poly.pdbx_strand_id
1 'polypeptide(L)'
;MTTVETQDGLGFYCGYENIDNTRKKNEVLKDFEVFSQTMEGIIAWLKLARNIDSDSRPIMAGGKLSESELLAAIEESNSLQNQLDHIAHKLKRAHKSKESKTKLRSILDYLVQEGYFVSPSSTGSLFIATAKWSLLYETLEFIAINEGMLESEADGGNELDTQMGLI
;
A
#
# COMPACT_ATOMS: atom_id res chain seq x y z
N MET A 1 9.36 8.30 20.80
CA MET A 1 9.27 8.16 19.33
C MET A 1 10.59 8.63 18.79
N THR A 2 11.10 7.94 17.79
CA THR A 2 12.34 8.30 17.10
C THR A 2 12.03 8.59 15.65
N THR A 3 12.84 9.44 15.02
CA THR A 3 12.76 9.69 13.58
C THR A 3 13.62 8.65 12.88
N VAL A 4 13.02 7.93 11.95
CA VAL A 4 13.66 6.90 11.13
C VAL A 4 13.66 7.38 9.68
N GLU A 5 14.75 7.13 8.98
CA GLU A 5 14.89 7.39 7.54
C GLU A 5 14.46 6.15 6.75
N THR A 6 13.84 6.34 5.59
CA THR A 6 13.56 5.25 4.65
C THR A 6 14.88 4.68 4.12
N GLN A 7 14.91 3.40 3.76
CA GLN A 7 16.10 2.69 3.29
C GLN A 7 16.72 3.34 2.04
N ASP A 8 15.89 3.97 1.21
CA ASP A 8 16.31 4.70 0.01
C ASP A 8 16.76 6.15 0.28
N GLY A 9 16.67 6.63 1.54
CA GLY A 9 17.04 7.98 1.95
C GLY A 9 16.10 9.07 1.42
N LEU A 10 14.92 8.72 0.90
CA LEU A 10 14.00 9.68 0.25
C LEU A 10 12.99 10.31 1.21
N GLY A 11 12.89 9.83 2.46
CA GLY A 11 12.10 10.51 3.48
C GLY A 11 12.24 9.96 4.90
N PHE A 12 11.41 10.50 5.79
CA PHE A 12 11.46 10.23 7.22
C PHE A 12 10.07 9.87 7.77
N TYR A 13 10.04 9.00 8.77
CA TYR A 13 8.84 8.65 9.53
C TYR A 13 9.13 8.55 11.03
N CYS A 14 8.08 8.57 11.86
CA CYS A 14 8.22 8.42 13.31
C CYS A 14 7.97 6.97 13.72
N GLY A 15 8.95 6.34 14.37
CA GLY A 15 8.84 5.00 14.95
C GLY A 15 8.69 5.04 16.47
N TYR A 16 8.05 4.03 17.05
CA TYR A 16 8.13 3.78 18.49
C TYR A 16 9.39 2.95 18.79
N GLU A 17 10.27 3.45 19.66
CA GLU A 17 11.44 2.70 20.14
C GLU A 17 11.05 1.53 21.05
N ASN A 18 9.90 1.66 21.73
CA ASN A 18 9.37 0.69 22.67
C ASN A 18 7.84 0.85 22.78
N ILE A 19 7.13 -0.28 22.81
CA ILE A 19 5.67 -0.37 22.86
C ILE A 19 5.12 -1.05 24.14
N ASP A 20 5.94 -1.20 25.18
CA ASP A 20 5.61 -1.91 26.43
C ASP A 20 4.48 -1.25 27.24
N ASN A 21 4.17 0.01 26.92
CA ASN A 21 3.03 0.70 27.50
C ASN A 21 1.73 0.27 26.80
N THR A 22 0.75 -0.24 27.55
CA THR A 22 -0.56 -0.69 27.04
C THR A 22 -1.25 0.32 26.13
N ARG A 23 -1.16 1.62 26.43
CA ARG A 23 -1.74 2.66 25.59
C ARG A 23 -1.07 2.72 24.21
N LYS A 24 0.27 2.74 24.18
CA LYS A 24 1.05 2.76 22.93
C LYS A 24 0.78 1.50 22.11
N LYS A 25 0.72 0.34 22.77
CA LYS A 25 0.38 -0.92 22.13
C LYS A 25 -1.00 -0.86 21.47
N ASN A 26 -2.00 -0.32 22.16
CA ASN A 26 -3.35 -0.16 21.61
C ASN A 26 -3.40 0.84 20.44
N GLU A 27 -2.65 1.94 20.51
CA GLU A 27 -2.54 2.91 19.41
C GLU A 27 -1.93 2.25 18.17
N VAL A 28 -0.80 1.54 18.31
CA VAL A 28 -0.14 0.82 17.20
C VAL A 28 -1.04 -0.26 16.61
N LEU A 29 -1.74 -1.05 17.44
CA LEU A 29 -2.66 -2.08 16.95
C LEU A 29 -3.81 -1.49 16.14
N LYS A 30 -4.34 -0.34 16.56
CA LYS A 30 -5.38 0.37 15.82
C LYS A 30 -4.88 0.86 14.47
N ASP A 31 -3.69 1.46 14.43
CA ASP A 31 -3.09 1.94 13.19
C ASP A 31 -2.82 0.76 12.24
N PHE A 32 -2.35 -0.36 12.77
CA PHE A 32 -2.14 -1.59 12.00
C PHE A 32 -3.44 -2.18 11.45
N GLU A 33 -4.53 -2.17 12.23
CA GLU A 33 -5.83 -2.65 11.78
C GLU A 33 -6.37 -1.81 10.61
N VAL A 34 -6.26 -0.48 10.72
CA VAL A 34 -6.63 0.45 9.65
C VAL A 34 -5.77 0.23 8.41
N PHE A 35 -4.46 0.09 8.58
CA PHE A 35 -3.54 -0.20 7.49
C PHE A 35 -3.88 -1.52 6.79
N SER A 36 -4.10 -2.60 7.55
CA SER A 36 -4.42 -3.93 7.01
C SER A 36 -5.72 -3.93 6.19
N GLN A 37 -6.73 -3.16 6.60
CA GLN A 37 -7.98 -3.04 5.86
C GLN A 37 -7.84 -2.31 4.51
N THR A 38 -6.83 -1.46 4.37
CA THR A 38 -6.64 -0.62 3.17
C THR A 38 -5.51 -1.11 2.26
N MET A 39 -4.58 -1.90 2.81
CA MET A 39 -3.37 -2.38 2.14
C MET A 39 -3.64 -3.02 0.78
N GLU A 40 -4.64 -3.91 0.69
CA GLU A 40 -4.97 -4.58 -0.57
C GLU A 40 -5.34 -3.58 -1.68
N GLY A 41 -6.10 -2.53 -1.35
CA GLY A 41 -6.47 -1.48 -2.29
C GLY A 41 -5.29 -0.61 -2.71
N ILE A 42 -4.35 -0.34 -1.79
CA ILE A 42 -3.12 0.41 -2.10
C ILE A 42 -2.18 -0.41 -2.99
N ILE A 43 -2.02 -1.71 -2.73
CA ILE A 43 -1.24 -2.61 -3.60
C ILE A 43 -1.88 -2.72 -4.98
N ALA A 44 -3.21 -2.83 -5.05
CA ALA A 44 -3.92 -2.84 -6.32
C ALA A 44 -3.70 -1.53 -7.11
N TRP A 45 -3.67 -0.39 -6.42
CA TRP A 45 -3.29 0.90 -7.04
C TRP A 45 -1.88 0.89 -7.62
N LEU A 46 -0.89 0.37 -6.88
CA LEU A 46 0.49 0.24 -7.40
C LEU A 46 0.53 -0.59 -8.69
N LYS A 47 -0.24 -1.68 -8.75
CA LYS A 47 -0.33 -2.52 -9.96
C LYS A 47 -0.98 -1.77 -11.12
N LEU A 48 -2.07 -1.04 -10.88
CA LEU A 48 -2.72 -0.22 -11.90
C LEU A 48 -1.76 0.83 -12.48
N ALA A 49 -1.11 1.61 -11.61
CA ALA A 49 -0.17 2.64 -12.03
C ALA A 49 1.01 2.06 -12.83
N ARG A 50 1.56 0.93 -12.39
CA ARG A 50 2.63 0.21 -13.10
C ARG A 50 2.18 -0.30 -14.47
N ASN A 51 0.93 -0.76 -14.59
CA ASN A 51 0.39 -1.24 -15.87
C ASN A 51 0.13 -0.09 -16.87
N ILE A 52 0.04 1.15 -16.39
CA ILE A 52 -0.12 2.35 -17.23
C ILE A 52 1.24 2.93 -17.64
N ASP A 53 2.26 2.87 -16.77
CA ASP A 53 3.62 3.34 -17.10
C ASP A 53 4.23 2.48 -18.21
N SER A 54 4.75 3.12 -19.26
CA SER A 54 5.30 2.44 -20.45
C SER A 54 6.48 1.53 -20.13
N ASP A 55 7.27 1.89 -19.11
CA ASP A 55 8.44 1.15 -18.67
C ASP A 55 8.11 0.23 -17.47
N SER A 56 6.84 0.14 -17.09
CA SER A 56 6.37 -0.60 -15.91
C SER A 56 7.14 -0.26 -14.63
N ARG A 57 7.53 1.00 -14.47
CA ARG A 57 8.29 1.46 -13.30
C ARG A 57 7.40 1.56 -12.06
N PRO A 58 7.96 1.26 -10.88
CA PRO A 58 7.28 1.53 -9.62
C PRO A 58 7.12 3.03 -9.38
N ILE A 59 6.15 3.40 -8.54
CA ILE A 59 5.98 4.79 -8.10
C ILE A 59 7.10 5.10 -7.11
N MET A 60 7.98 6.02 -7.47
CA MET A 60 9.08 6.47 -6.61
C MET A 60 8.77 7.82 -5.99
N ALA A 61 9.32 8.10 -4.80
CA ALA A 61 9.22 9.42 -4.17
C ALA A 61 9.71 10.53 -5.13
N GLY A 62 8.98 11.65 -5.19
CA GLY A 62 9.21 12.72 -6.16
C GLY A 62 8.68 12.44 -7.57
N GLY A 63 8.27 11.21 -7.86
CA GLY A 63 7.61 10.83 -9.11
C GLY A 63 6.31 11.60 -9.33
N LYS A 64 6.01 11.91 -10.59
CA LYS A 64 4.84 12.71 -10.98
C LYS A 64 3.81 11.83 -11.67
N LEU A 65 2.54 12.05 -11.36
CA LEU A 65 1.41 11.43 -12.03
C LEU A 65 0.40 12.49 -12.46
N SER A 66 -0.08 12.36 -13.70
CA SER A 66 -1.11 13.20 -14.30
C SER A 66 -2.46 12.48 -14.27
N GLU A 67 -3.49 13.09 -13.67
CA GLU A 67 -4.85 12.55 -13.68
C GLU A 67 -5.36 12.30 -15.09
N SER A 68 -5.09 13.23 -16.02
CA SER A 68 -5.54 13.12 -17.40
C SER A 68 -4.89 11.96 -18.15
N GLU A 69 -3.60 11.69 -17.90
CA GLU A 69 -2.90 10.57 -18.54
C GLU A 69 -3.40 9.23 -18.00
N LEU A 70 -3.56 9.13 -16.68
CA LEU A 70 -4.15 7.96 -16.04
C LEU A 70 -5.57 7.70 -16.55
N LEU A 71 -6.41 8.74 -16.62
CA LEU A 71 -7.78 8.62 -17.07
C LEU A 71 -7.86 8.15 -18.53
N ALA A 72 -7.07 8.76 -19.42
CA ALA A 72 -7.04 8.37 -20.83
C ALA A 72 -6.67 6.89 -21.01
N ALA A 73 -5.60 6.44 -20.35
CA ALA A 73 -5.17 5.05 -20.40
C ALA A 73 -6.25 4.08 -19.85
N ILE A 74 -6.92 4.47 -18.77
CA ILE A 74 -8.00 3.67 -18.18
C ILE A 74 -9.20 3.57 -19.14
N GLU A 75 -9.64 4.68 -19.73
CA GLU A 75 -10.80 4.70 -20.63
C GLU A 75 -10.58 3.87 -21.90
N GLU A 76 -9.33 3.73 -22.36
CA GLU A 76 -8.95 2.91 -23.51
C GLU A 76 -8.86 1.40 -23.22
N SER A 77 -8.93 0.98 -21.95
CA SER A 77 -8.71 -0.42 -21.56
C SER A 77 -9.73 -0.95 -20.56
N ASN A 78 -10.55 -1.89 -21.00
CA ASN A 78 -11.50 -2.60 -20.13
C ASN A 78 -10.81 -3.30 -18.94
N SER A 79 -9.58 -3.78 -19.13
CA SER A 79 -8.79 -4.39 -18.05
C SER A 79 -8.44 -3.37 -16.98
N LEU A 80 -8.01 -2.17 -17.37
CA LEU A 80 -7.68 -1.09 -16.44
C LEU A 80 -8.93 -0.53 -15.75
N GLN A 81 -10.08 -0.47 -16.44
CA GLN A 81 -11.37 -0.13 -15.82
C GLN A 81 -11.77 -1.12 -14.73
N ASN A 82 -11.63 -2.43 -15.00
CA ASN A 82 -11.91 -3.46 -13.99
C ASN A 82 -10.95 -3.36 -12.79
N GLN A 83 -9.67 -3.05 -13.04
CA GLN A 83 -8.70 -2.80 -11.96
C GLN A 83 -9.08 -1.57 -11.13
N LEU A 84 -9.48 -0.47 -11.78
CA LEU A 84 -9.96 0.74 -11.09
C LEU A 84 -11.20 0.44 -10.23
N ASP A 85 -12.14 -0.35 -10.75
CA ASP A 85 -13.35 -0.76 -10.02
C ASP A 85 -13.01 -1.59 -8.79
N HIS A 86 -12.09 -2.53 -8.93
CA HIS A 86 -11.59 -3.32 -7.81
C HIS A 86 -10.96 -2.42 -6.72
N ILE A 87 -10.10 -1.46 -7.11
CA ILE A 87 -9.49 -0.51 -6.18
C ILE A 87 -10.56 0.35 -5.49
N ALA A 88 -11.52 0.87 -6.24
CA ALA A 88 -12.64 1.67 -5.73
C ALA A 88 -13.42 0.90 -4.64
N HIS A 89 -13.70 -0.39 -4.86
CA HIS A 89 -14.34 -1.26 -3.88
C HIS A 89 -13.48 -1.48 -2.63
N LYS A 90 -12.20 -1.82 -2.79
CA LYS A 90 -11.29 -2.10 -1.67
C LYS A 90 -11.04 -0.87 -0.78
N LEU A 91 -10.87 0.30 -1.39
CA LEU A 91 -10.69 1.56 -0.67
C LEU A 91 -12.02 2.23 -0.27
N LYS A 92 -13.17 1.64 -0.65
CA LYS A 92 -14.52 2.20 -0.45
C LYS A 92 -14.65 3.63 -0.99
N ARG A 93 -14.01 3.93 -2.12
CA ARG A 93 -13.99 5.26 -2.78
C ARG A 93 -14.80 5.23 -4.06
N ALA A 94 -15.88 6.01 -4.12
CA ALA A 94 -16.80 6.10 -5.26
C ALA A 94 -17.19 4.73 -5.89
N HIS A 95 -17.18 3.65 -5.11
CA HIS A 95 -17.38 2.26 -5.56
C HIS A 95 -18.76 1.99 -6.20
N LYS A 96 -19.73 2.88 -5.98
CA LYS A 96 -21.07 2.81 -6.60
C LYS A 96 -21.16 3.57 -7.93
N SER A 97 -20.18 4.41 -8.25
CA SER A 97 -20.15 5.15 -9.50
C SER A 97 -19.98 4.19 -10.68
N LYS A 98 -20.45 4.56 -11.86
CA LYS A 98 -20.13 3.88 -13.12
C LYS A 98 -19.05 4.60 -13.91
N GLU A 99 -18.73 5.84 -13.53
CA GLU A 99 -17.80 6.70 -14.26
C GLU A 99 -16.36 6.53 -13.74
N SER A 100 -15.45 6.16 -14.64
CA SER A 100 -14.02 6.01 -14.35
C SER A 100 -13.40 7.29 -13.79
N LYS A 101 -13.74 8.46 -14.36
CA LYS A 101 -13.28 9.76 -13.88
C LYS A 101 -13.62 9.99 -12.41
N THR A 102 -14.88 9.76 -12.03
CA THR A 102 -15.36 9.95 -10.65
C THR A 102 -14.68 8.98 -9.68
N LYS A 103 -14.45 7.73 -10.10
CA LYS A 103 -13.69 6.73 -9.30
C LYS A 103 -12.23 7.15 -9.11
N LEU A 104 -11.53 7.43 -10.21
CA LEU A 104 -10.13 7.81 -10.23
C LEU A 104 -9.88 9.04 -9.34
N ARG A 105 -10.70 10.09 -9.51
CA ARG A 105 -10.59 11.30 -8.70
C ARG A 105 -10.76 11.02 -7.21
N SER A 106 -11.79 10.26 -6.85
CA SER A 106 -12.04 9.90 -5.43
C SER A 106 -10.92 9.05 -4.82
N ILE A 107 -10.25 8.21 -5.61
CA ILE A 107 -9.09 7.42 -5.17
C ILE A 107 -7.86 8.33 -5.01
N LEU A 108 -7.57 9.21 -5.98
CA LEU A 108 -6.45 10.15 -5.92
C LEU A 108 -6.59 11.12 -4.74
N ASP A 109 -7.78 11.68 -4.51
CA ASP A 109 -8.07 12.54 -3.36
C ASP A 109 -7.84 11.79 -2.04
N TYR A 110 -8.23 10.51 -1.97
CA TYR A 110 -7.95 9.66 -0.81
C TYR A 110 -6.44 9.43 -0.62
N LEU A 111 -5.70 9.12 -1.68
CA LEU A 111 -4.25 8.91 -1.59
C LEU A 111 -3.51 10.20 -1.20
N VAL A 112 -4.02 11.38 -1.57
CA VAL A 112 -3.52 12.66 -1.05
C VAL A 112 -3.84 12.83 0.43
N GLN A 113 -5.09 12.55 0.85
CA GLN A 113 -5.50 12.63 2.25
C GLN A 113 -4.64 11.71 3.15
N GLU A 114 -4.33 10.52 2.66
CA GLU A 114 -3.47 9.56 3.36
C GLU A 114 -1.97 9.89 3.23
N GLY A 115 -1.59 10.94 2.51
CA GLY A 115 -0.20 11.40 2.41
C GLY A 115 0.69 10.58 1.47
N TYR A 116 0.12 9.73 0.61
CA TYR A 116 0.86 9.05 -0.46
C TYR A 116 1.21 10.00 -1.61
N PHE A 117 0.36 10.99 -1.85
CA PHE A 117 0.61 12.06 -2.83
C PHE A 117 0.44 13.43 -2.20
N VAL A 118 1.06 14.43 -2.82
CA VAL A 118 0.68 15.83 -2.68
C VAL A 118 0.21 16.37 -4.02
N SER A 119 -0.79 17.25 -4.02
CA SER A 119 -1.19 17.97 -5.23
C SER A 119 -0.69 19.42 -5.14
N PRO A 120 0.30 19.83 -5.97
CA PRO A 120 0.88 21.16 -5.91
C PRO A 120 -0.05 22.26 -6.49
N SER A 121 -1.13 21.88 -7.19
CA SER A 121 -2.05 22.82 -7.83
C SER A 121 -3.45 22.69 -7.25
N SER A 122 -4.16 23.81 -7.08
CA SER A 122 -5.57 23.82 -6.66
C SER A 122 -6.51 23.17 -7.69
N THR A 123 -6.06 23.03 -8.94
CA THR A 123 -6.77 22.33 -10.03
C THR A 123 -6.66 20.81 -9.95
N GLY A 124 -5.76 20.27 -9.11
CA GLY A 124 -5.73 18.85 -8.77
C GLY A 124 -5.25 17.88 -9.85
N SER A 125 -4.79 18.33 -11.02
CA SER A 125 -4.47 17.42 -12.14
C SER A 125 -3.10 16.74 -12.06
N LEU A 126 -2.18 17.29 -11.27
CA LEU A 126 -0.84 16.75 -11.06
C LEU A 126 -0.69 16.28 -9.61
N PHE A 127 -0.04 15.13 -9.43
CA PHE A 127 0.26 14.52 -8.14
C PHE A 127 1.74 14.20 -8.05
N ILE A 128 2.35 14.47 -6.90
CA ILE A 128 3.75 14.17 -6.61
C ILE A 128 3.78 13.11 -5.51
N ALA A 129 4.40 11.97 -5.81
CA ALA A 129 4.59 10.87 -4.88
C ALA A 129 5.45 11.30 -3.69
N THR A 130 5.03 10.94 -2.48
CA THR A 130 5.82 11.16 -1.27
C THR A 130 6.69 9.94 -0.95
N ALA A 131 7.60 10.07 0.02
CA ALA A 131 8.36 8.95 0.56
C ALA A 131 7.52 7.91 1.33
N LYS A 132 6.21 8.13 1.49
CA LYS A 132 5.32 7.12 2.07
C LYS A 132 5.25 5.86 1.19
N TRP A 133 5.49 5.99 -0.11
CA TRP A 133 5.65 4.83 -1.00
C TRP A 133 6.89 4.01 -0.67
N SER A 134 8.02 4.66 -0.36
CA SER A 134 9.25 3.98 0.07
C SER A 134 9.01 3.16 1.34
N LEU A 135 8.35 3.75 2.35
CA LEU A 135 7.97 3.04 3.57
C LEU A 135 7.04 1.84 3.30
N LEU A 136 6.11 1.96 2.35
CA LEU A 136 5.25 0.85 1.95
C LEU A 136 6.07 -0.29 1.32
N TYR A 137 7.03 0.02 0.44
CA TYR A 137 7.89 -1.00 -0.17
C TYR A 137 8.74 -1.73 0.87
N GLU A 138 9.34 -1.00 1.82
CA GLU A 138 10.06 -1.60 2.95
C GLU A 138 9.16 -2.51 3.80
N THR A 139 7.91 -2.09 4.03
CA THR A 139 6.94 -2.90 4.77
C THR A 139 6.60 -4.19 4.01
N LEU A 140 6.39 -4.11 2.69
CA LEU A 140 6.10 -5.28 1.86
C LEU A 140 7.30 -6.23 1.76
N GLU A 141 8.52 -5.69 1.68
CA GLU A 141 9.75 -6.48 1.71
C GLU A 141 9.91 -7.18 3.06
N PHE A 142 9.69 -6.46 4.16
CA PHE A 142 9.70 -7.05 5.50
C PHE A 142 8.68 -8.20 5.61
N ILE A 143 7.44 -7.99 5.15
CA ILE A 143 6.42 -9.05 5.15
C ILE A 143 6.91 -10.25 4.33
N ALA A 144 7.38 -10.04 3.10
CA ALA A 144 7.84 -11.12 2.23
C ALA A 144 9.00 -11.93 2.81
N ILE A 145 9.96 -11.28 3.47
CA ILE A 145 11.09 -11.94 4.14
C ILE A 145 10.61 -12.80 5.32
N ASN A 146 9.66 -12.29 6.11
CA ASN A 146 9.20 -12.95 7.34
C ASN A 146 8.09 -13.97 7.12
N GLU A 147 7.30 -13.88 6.04
CA GLU A 147 6.33 -14.91 5.66
C GLU A 147 7.04 -16.25 5.37
N GLY A 148 8.20 -16.21 4.70
CA GLY A 148 9.03 -17.39 4.50
C GLY A 148 9.61 -17.98 5.80
N MET A 149 9.76 -17.17 6.85
CA MET A 149 10.20 -17.65 8.17
C MET A 149 9.07 -18.35 8.93
N LEU A 150 7.85 -17.80 8.88
CA LEU A 150 6.67 -18.38 9.54
C LEU A 150 6.29 -19.75 8.99
N GLU A 151 6.44 -19.97 7.67
CA GLU A 151 6.21 -21.28 7.04
C GLU A 151 7.25 -22.32 7.48
N SER A 152 8.51 -21.90 7.65
CA SER A 152 9.60 -22.80 8.10
C SER A 152 9.53 -23.18 9.58
N GLU A 153 8.98 -22.31 10.44
CA GLU A 153 8.76 -22.61 11.86
C GLU A 153 7.52 -23.49 12.09
N ALA A 154 6.51 -23.42 11.22
CA ALA A 154 5.31 -24.25 11.31
C ALA A 154 5.56 -25.72 10.95
N ASP A 155 6.55 -26.02 10.09
CA ASP A 155 6.90 -27.38 9.69
C ASP A 155 7.85 -28.08 10.70
N GLY A 156 8.54 -27.31 11.55
CA GLY A 156 9.41 -27.84 12.61
C GLY A 156 8.69 -28.34 13.87
N GLY A 157 7.36 -28.26 13.93
CA GLY A 157 6.56 -28.51 15.13
C GLY A 157 5.91 -29.90 15.25
N ASN A 158 6.05 -30.79 14.27
CA ASN A 158 5.22 -32.01 14.21
C ASN A 158 5.97 -33.36 14.20
N GLU A 159 7.29 -33.40 14.46
CA GLU A 159 8.07 -34.65 14.41
C GLU A 159 8.41 -35.29 15.77
N LEU A 160 7.96 -34.75 16.91
CA LEU A 160 8.32 -35.32 18.23
C LEU A 160 7.27 -36.21 18.91
N ASP A 161 6.05 -36.37 18.36
CA ASP A 161 4.98 -37.13 19.01
C ASP A 161 4.69 -38.53 18.41
N THR A 162 5.44 -39.00 17.40
CA THR A 162 5.16 -40.32 16.77
C THR A 162 6.13 -41.44 17.20
N GLN A 163 7.13 -41.18 18.06
CA GLN A 163 8.15 -42.19 18.39
C GLN A 163 8.16 -42.72 19.83
N MET A 164 7.15 -42.41 20.66
CA MET A 164 7.02 -42.97 22.03
C MET A 164 5.94 -44.06 22.14
N GLY A 165 5.66 -44.76 21.04
CA GLY A 165 4.68 -45.85 20.98
C GLY A 165 5.29 -47.19 20.61
N LEU A 166 6.50 -47.54 21.07
CA LEU A 166 7.09 -48.87 20.87
C LEU A 166 8.24 -49.15 21.86
N ILE A 167 7.96 -49.24 23.17
CA ILE A 167 8.58 -50.20 24.11
C ILE A 167 7.61 -50.48 25.25
#